data_AF-A0AAN7C3M3-F1
#
_entry.id   AF-A0AAN7C3M3-F1
#
_cell.length_a   1.000
_cell.length_b   1.000
_cell.length_c   1.000
_cell.angle_alpha   90.00
_cell.angle_beta   90.00
_cell.angle_gamma   90.00
#
_symmetry.space_group_name_H-M   'P 1'
#
loop_
_entity.id
_entity.type
_entity.pdbx_description
1 polymer ?
#
loop_
_entity_poly.entity_id
_entity_poly.type
_entity_poly.pdbx_seq_one_letter_code
_entity_poly.pdbx_strand_id
1 'polypeptide(L)' 'MEFPECTQELLRTDDCAVVVNPTACYNQFRWSTRTLGCIDGTNDADRKRKACKCCSCVGTVMCNWVKQNRFC' A
#
# COMPACT_ATOMS: atom_id res chain seq x y z
N MET A 1 7.69 -13.22 -4.64
CA MET A 1 8.03 -12.09 -3.76
C MET A 1 7.31 -12.26 -2.44
N GLU A 2 8.07 -12.27 -1.34
CA GLU A 2 7.55 -12.22 0.03
C GLU A 2 7.49 -10.76 0.48
N PHE A 3 6.40 -10.39 1.17
CA PHE A 3 6.25 -9.04 1.71
C PHE A 3 6.76 -9.01 3.15
N PRO A 4 7.34 -7.88 3.61
CA PRO A 4 7.70 -7.73 5.01
C PRO A 4 6.48 -7.99 5.90
N GLU A 5 6.67 -8.68 7.02
CA GLU A 5 5.63 -8.77 8.04
C GLU A 5 5.34 -7.37 8.59
N CYS A 6 4.07 -7.04 8.85
CA CYS A 6 3.74 -5.78 9.49
C CYS A 6 4.05 -5.82 10.98
N THR A 7 5.20 -5.26 11.36
CA THR A 7 5.55 -5.06 12.77
C THR A 7 5.02 -3.72 13.28
N GLN A 8 4.89 -3.56 14.60
CA GLN A 8 4.52 -2.27 15.21
C GLN A 8 5.52 -1.15 14.84
N GLU A 9 6.80 -1.50 14.68
CA GLU A 9 7.83 -0.56 14.24
C GLU A 9 7.62 -0.12 12.80
N LEU A 10 7.38 -1.07 11.89
CA LEU A 10 7.11 -0.79 10.48
C LEU A 10 5.87 0.09 10.32
N LEU A 11 4.79 -0.23 11.05
CA LEU A 11 3.54 0.52 11.05
C LEU A 11 3.71 1.99 11.50
N ARG A 12 4.67 2.26 12.39
CA ARG A 12 4.97 3.61 12.91
C ARG A 12 5.86 4.43 12.00
N THR A 13 6.41 3.84 10.93
CA THR A 13 7.20 4.62 9.96
C THR A 13 6.28 5.54 9.15
N ASP A 14 6.77 6.73 8.80
CA ASP A 14 6.02 7.69 7.97
C ASP A 14 5.56 7.05 6.64
N ASP A 15 6.40 6.18 6.06
CA ASP A 15 6.08 5.41 4.85
C ASP A 15 4.83 4.54 5.00
N CYS A 16 4.61 3.92 6.16
CA CYS A 16 3.45 3.06 6.38
C CYS A 16 2.28 3.80 7.02
N ALA A 17 2.52 4.86 7.80
CA ALA A 17 1.48 5.74 8.33
C ALA A 17 0.63 6.34 7.19
N VAL A 18 1.26 6.73 6.06
CA VAL A 18 0.54 7.20 4.86
C VAL A 18 -0.18 6.09 4.09
N VAL A 19 0.18 4.83 4.33
CA VAL A 19 -0.44 3.63 3.75
C VAL A 19 -1.52 3.05 4.69
N VAL A 20 -1.88 3.69 5.81
CA VAL A 20 -3.02 3.24 6.66
C VAL A 20 -4.38 3.76 6.16
N ASN A 21 -4.41 4.86 5.42
CA ASN A 21 -5.64 5.41 4.82
C ASN A 21 -6.14 4.82 3.46
N PRO A 22 -5.49 3.85 2.78
CA PRO A 22 -6.02 3.22 1.57
C PRO A 22 -7.19 2.27 1.84
N THR A 23 -7.48 1.88 3.08
CA THR A 23 -8.73 1.15 3.39
C THR A 23 -9.95 1.99 3.00
N ALA A 24 -9.90 3.31 3.23
CA ALA A 24 -10.94 4.24 2.80
C ALA A 24 -11.04 4.29 1.27
N CYS A 25 -9.90 4.33 0.55
CA CYS A 25 -9.89 4.29 -0.90
C CYS A 25 -10.28 2.92 -1.49
N TYR A 26 -10.00 1.82 -0.80
CA TYR A 26 -10.51 0.50 -1.15
C TYR A 26 -12.03 0.47 -1.09
N ASN A 27 -12.61 0.98 0.00
CA ASN A 27 -14.07 1.04 0.17
C ASN A 27 -14.73 1.86 -0.94
N GLN A 28 -14.06 2.93 -1.41
CA GLN A 28 -14.59 3.82 -2.44
C GLN A 28 -14.36 3.33 -3.87
N PHE A 29 -13.20 2.74 -4.19
CA PHE A 29 -12.78 2.47 -5.57
C PHE A 29 -12.46 1.01 -5.89
N ARG A 30 -12.61 0.10 -4.91
CA ARG A 30 -12.46 -1.35 -5.09
C ARG A 30 -11.17 -1.76 -5.82
N TRP A 31 -10.02 -1.19 -5.43
CA TRP A 31 -8.69 -1.52 -5.99
C TRP A 31 -8.48 -1.20 -7.49
N SER A 32 -9.11 -0.15 -8.04
CA SER A 32 -8.79 0.36 -9.39
C SER A 32 -7.42 1.07 -9.44
N THR A 33 -6.97 1.46 -10.64
CA THR A 33 -5.74 2.28 -10.84
C THR A 33 -5.74 3.59 -10.04
N ARG A 34 -6.91 4.11 -9.67
CA ARG A 34 -7.05 5.31 -8.83
C ARG A 34 -6.59 5.08 -7.38
N THR A 35 -6.57 3.83 -6.93
CA THR A 35 -6.14 3.46 -5.58
C THR A 35 -4.69 3.83 -5.32
N LEU A 36 -3.83 3.78 -6.35
CA LEU A 36 -2.44 4.23 -6.23
C LEU A 36 -2.36 5.73 -5.92
N GLY A 37 -3.24 6.54 -6.51
CA GLY A 37 -3.29 7.98 -6.28
C GLY A 37 -3.77 8.38 -4.88
N CYS A 38 -4.34 7.44 -4.12
CA CYS A 38 -4.70 7.65 -2.72
C CYS A 38 -3.54 7.46 -1.74
N ILE A 39 -2.41 6.96 -2.21
CA ILE A 39 -1.20 6.83 -1.39
C ILE A 39 -0.44 8.15 -1.51
N ASP A 40 -0.16 8.79 -0.37
CA ASP A 40 0.66 9.99 -0.38
C ASP A 40 2.08 9.68 -0.87
N GLY A 41 2.51 10.41 -1.88
CA GLY A 41 3.82 10.25 -2.49
C GLY A 41 4.05 11.30 -3.57
N THR A 42 5.32 11.55 -3.84
CA THR A 42 5.75 12.59 -4.80
C THR A 42 5.49 12.20 -6.26
N ASN A 43 5.46 10.90 -6.54
CA ASN A 43 5.15 10.33 -7.84
C ASN A 43 4.71 8.86 -7.69
N ASP A 44 4.33 8.23 -8.80
CA ASP A 44 3.86 6.84 -8.81
C ASP A 44 4.94 5.83 -8.41
N ALA A 45 6.22 6.13 -8.62
CA ALA A 45 7.30 5.25 -8.19
C ALA A 45 7.41 5.21 -6.66
N ASP A 46 7.32 6.37 -5.99
CA ASP A 46 7.31 6.45 -4.53
C ASP A 46 6.06 5.80 -3.94
N ARG A 47 4.88 6.03 -4.54
CA ARG A 47 3.62 5.40 -4.12
C ARG A 47 3.68 3.88 -4.22
N LYS A 48 4.21 3.35 -5.33
CA LYS A 48 4.40 1.90 -5.52
C LYS A 48 5.37 1.34 -4.48
N ARG A 49 6.51 2.01 -4.25
CA ARG A 49 7.49 1.61 -3.21
C ARG A 49 6.83 1.51 -1.84
N LYS A 50 6.08 2.53 -1.41
CA LYS A 50 5.35 2.55 -0.14
C LYS A 50 4.28 1.44 -0.06
N ALA A 51 3.51 1.27 -1.13
CA ALA A 51 2.51 0.21 -1.23
C ALA A 51 3.14 -1.18 -1.05
N CYS A 52 4.25 -1.46 -1.73
CA CYS A 52 4.98 -2.72 -1.62
C CYS A 52 5.54 -2.94 -0.21
N LYS A 53 6.11 -1.90 0.39
CA LYS A 53 6.73 -1.94 1.72
C LYS A 53 5.69 -2.21 2.83
N CYS A 54 4.49 -1.65 2.69
CA CYS A 54 3.51 -1.58 3.76
C CYS A 54 2.22 -2.37 3.50
N CYS A 55 2.12 -3.12 2.39
CA CYS A 55 0.87 -3.82 2.04
C CYS A 55 0.39 -4.77 3.16
N SER A 56 1.32 -5.41 3.88
CA SER A 56 1.02 -6.34 4.96
C SER A 56 0.38 -5.65 6.16
N CYS A 57 0.64 -4.35 6.35
CA CYS A 57 0.03 -3.55 7.40
C CYS A 57 -1.43 -3.19 7.14
N VAL A 58 -1.84 -3.22 5.87
CA VAL A 58 -3.24 -3.04 5.46
C VAL A 58 -3.96 -4.39 5.38
N GLY A 59 -3.23 -5.42 4.96
CA GLY A 59 -3.68 -6.81 4.92
C GLY A 59 -3.52 -7.44 3.55
N THR A 60 -3.83 -8.74 3.48
CA THR A 60 -3.63 -9.58 2.29
C THR A 60 -4.25 -9.00 1.02
N VAL A 61 -5.36 -8.28 1.15
CA VAL A 61 -6.05 -7.65 0.01
C VAL A 61 -5.18 -6.63 -0.72
N MET A 62 -4.42 -5.80 0.00
CA MET A 62 -3.50 -4.83 -0.62
C MET A 62 -2.28 -5.53 -1.19
N CYS A 63 -1.74 -6.54 -0.49
CA CYS A 63 -0.62 -7.33 -0.98
C CYS A 63 -0.96 -8.08 -2.28
N ASN A 64 -2.18 -8.58 -2.41
CA ASN A 64 -2.65 -9.19 -3.65
C ASN A 64 -2.80 -8.16 -4.76
N TRP A 65 -3.32 -6.97 -4.46
CA TRP A 65 -3.48 -5.91 -5.45
C TRP A 65 -2.14 -5.44 -6.02
N VAL A 66 -1.13 -5.16 -5.17
CA VAL A 66 0.19 -4.72 -5.66
C VAL A 66 0.87 -5.79 -6.51
N LYS A 67 0.68 -7.09 -6.19
CA LYS A 67 1.14 -8.24 -6.99
C LYS A 67 0.46 -8.33 -8.35
N GLN A 68 -0.87 -8.26 -8.37
CA GLN A 68 -1.66 -8.36 -9.60
C GLN A 68 -1.30 -7.25 -10.59
N ASN A 69 -0.97 -6.07 -10.08
CA ASN A 69 -0.58 -4.91 -10.89
C ASN A 69 0.93 -4.81 -11.15
N ARG A 70 1.72 -5.80 -10.71
CA ARG A 70 3.18 -5.87 -10.91
C ARG A 70 3.93 -4.63 -10.42
N PHE A 71 3.48 -4.04 -9.31
CA PHE A 71 4.24 -3.00 -8.62
C PHE A 71 5.40 -3.60 -7.82
N CYS A 72 5.12 -4.80 -7.33
CA CYS A 72 5.93 -5.80 -6.66
C CYS A 72 5.33 -7.17 -7.07
#